data_AF-Q8HX76-F1
#
_entry.id   AF-Q8HX76-F1
#
_cell.length_a   1.000
_cell.length_b   1.000
_cell.length_c   1.000
_cell.angle_alpha   90.00
_cell.angle_beta   90.00
_cell.angle_gamma   90.00
#
_symmetry.space_group_name_H-M   'P 1'
#
loop_
_entity.id
_entity.type
_entity.pdbx_description
1 polymer ?
#
loop_
_entity_poly.entity_id
_entity_poly.type
_entity_poly.pdbx_seq_one_letter_code
_entity_poly.pdbx_strand_id
1 'polypeptide(L)'
;VKVQWFRNGQEETAGVVSTPLIRNGDWTYQVLVMLEMNLQRGDVYTCRVEHSSLQSPILVEWRAQSESAQSKMLSGVGGFVLGLIFLGLGLFIRHRSQKGLVR
;
A
#
# COMPACT_ATOMS: atom_id res chain seq x y z
N VAL A 1 16.63 -25.03 4.46
CA VAL A 1 15.98 -23.73 4.18
C VAL A 1 16.02 -22.91 5.45
N LYS A 2 16.28 -21.61 5.36
CA LYS A 2 16.24 -20.68 6.48
C LYS A 2 15.39 -19.49 6.07
N VAL A 3 14.34 -19.21 6.83
CA VAL A 3 13.41 -18.11 6.56
C VAL A 3 13.47 -17.17 7.77
N GLN A 4 13.79 -15.91 7.53
CA GLN A 4 13.98 -14.89 8.56
C GLN A 4 13.18 -13.65 8.22
N TRP A 5 12.63 -13.00 9.23
CA TRP A 5 11.96 -11.71 9.09
C TRP A 5 12.91 -10.59 9.43
N PHE A 6 12.81 -9.49 8.70
CA PHE A 6 13.51 -8.25 8.97
C PHE A 6 12.50 -7.10 9.00
N ARG A 7 12.69 -6.16 9.91
CA ARG A 7 11.96 -4.90 9.99
C ARG A 7 12.97 -3.76 9.81
N ASN A 8 12.79 -2.94 8.78
CA ASN A 8 13.68 -1.82 8.44
C ASN A 8 15.17 -2.23 8.38
N GLY A 9 15.44 -3.46 7.92
CA GLY A 9 16.80 -4.02 7.80
C GLY A 9 17.36 -4.67 9.06
N GLN A 10 16.67 -4.63 10.20
CA GLN A 10 17.04 -5.37 11.41
C GLN A 10 16.28 -6.69 11.50
N GLU A 11 16.94 -7.75 11.93
CA GLU A 11 16.30 -9.06 12.08
C GLU A 11 15.24 -9.01 13.20
N GLU A 12 14.02 -9.43 12.86
CA GLU A 12 12.87 -9.47 13.76
C GLU A 12 12.63 -10.91 14.19
N THR A 13 12.60 -11.12 15.51
CA THR A 13 12.36 -12.45 16.11
C THR A 13 11.17 -12.43 17.06
N ALA A 14 10.76 -11.25 17.53
CA ALA A 14 9.58 -11.12 18.37
C ALA A 14 8.32 -11.39 17.53
N GLY A 15 7.40 -12.20 18.05
CA GLY A 15 6.17 -12.54 17.35
C GLY A 15 6.35 -13.43 16.11
N VAL A 16 7.55 -13.99 15.89
CA VAL A 16 7.79 -14.93 14.79
C VAL A 16 7.35 -16.35 15.18
N VAL A 17 6.49 -16.94 14.36
CA VAL A 17 6.00 -18.31 14.54
C VAL A 17 6.23 -19.09 13.24
N SER A 18 6.97 -20.19 13.33
CA SER A 18 7.23 -21.09 12.21
C SER A 18 6.45 -22.39 12.34
N THR A 19 5.87 -22.86 11.24
CA THR A 19 5.43 -24.25 11.16
C THR A 19 6.65 -25.19 11.05
N PRO A 20 6.50 -26.48 11.39
CA PRO A 20 7.45 -27.50 10.95
C PRO A 20 7.55 -27.55 9.43
N LEU A 21 8.58 -28.23 8.91
CA LEU A 21 8.65 -28.55 7.49
C LEU A 21 7.52 -29.52 7.13
N ILE A 22 6.65 -29.12 6.19
CA ILE A 22 5.55 -29.94 5.70
C ILE A 22 5.96 -30.52 4.34
N ARG A 23 5.74 -31.82 4.14
CA ARG A 23 5.99 -32.51 2.87
C ARG A 23 4.73 -32.47 2.01
N ASN A 24 4.86 -32.08 0.74
CA ASN A 24 3.71 -31.91 -0.17
C ASN A 24 3.30 -33.19 -0.91
N GLY A 25 4.15 -34.22 -0.91
CA GLY A 25 3.88 -35.52 -1.57
C GLY A 25 4.45 -35.65 -2.98
N ASP A 26 5.00 -34.57 -3.52
CA ASP A 26 5.63 -34.47 -4.85
C ASP A 26 7.15 -34.21 -4.75
N TRP A 27 7.77 -34.66 -3.65
CA TRP A 27 9.17 -34.37 -3.28
C TRP A 27 9.48 -32.90 -2.95
N THR A 28 8.48 -32.03 -2.92
CA THR A 28 8.65 -30.66 -2.43
C THR A 28 8.28 -30.55 -0.96
N TYR A 29 8.77 -29.47 -0.34
CA TYR A 29 8.53 -29.13 1.05
C TYR A 29 8.09 -27.68 1.16
N GLN A 30 7.28 -27.40 2.17
CA GLN A 30 6.82 -26.06 2.50
C GLN A 30 7.08 -25.75 3.97
N VAL A 31 7.35 -24.49 4.28
CA VAL A 31 7.46 -23.95 5.64
C VAL A 31 6.81 -22.58 5.65
N LEU A 32 5.96 -22.32 6.64
CA LEU A 32 5.30 -21.04 6.82
C LEU A 32 5.90 -20.36 8.06
N VAL A 33 6.43 -19.16 7.87
CA VAL A 33 6.97 -18.32 8.95
C VAL A 33 6.15 -17.05 9.03
N MET A 34 5.30 -16.97 10.04
CA MET A 34 4.42 -15.83 10.31
C MET A 34 5.10 -14.84 11.25
N LEU A 35 4.84 -13.55 11.06
CA LEU A 35 5.27 -12.48 11.94
C LEU A 35 4.04 -11.73 12.45
N GLU A 36 3.83 -11.74 13.77
CA GLU A 36 2.87 -10.85 14.41
C GLU A 36 3.46 -9.45 14.52
N MET A 37 2.89 -8.49 13.80
CA MET A 37 3.45 -7.14 13.65
C MET A 37 2.46 -6.03 13.99
N ASN A 38 2.98 -4.92 14.50
CA ASN A 38 2.24 -3.67 14.64
C ASN A 38 2.38 -2.84 13.36
N LEU A 39 1.26 -2.57 12.70
CA LEU A 39 1.21 -1.80 11.46
C LEU A 39 1.51 -0.32 11.71
N GLN A 40 2.78 0.07 11.64
CA GLN A 40 3.18 1.48 11.70
C GLN A 40 3.48 2.01 10.30
N ARG A 41 3.03 3.25 10.04
CA ARG A 41 3.25 3.90 8.75
C ARG A 41 4.75 4.13 8.55
N GLY A 42 5.27 3.66 7.42
CA GLY A 42 6.67 3.83 7.04
C GLY A 42 7.56 2.62 7.33
N ASP A 43 7.06 1.63 8.07
CA ASP A 43 7.79 0.39 8.27
C ASP A 43 7.83 -0.45 6.99
N VAL A 44 9.01 -1.02 6.74
CA VAL A 44 9.27 -2.00 5.68
C VAL A 44 9.63 -3.31 6.34
N TYR A 45 8.85 -4.34 6.03
CA TYR A 45 9.10 -5.71 6.47
C TYR A 45 9.70 -6.48 5.30
N THR A 46 10.68 -7.33 5.57
CA THR A 46 11.34 -8.13 4.54
C THR A 46 11.43 -9.57 4.99
N CYS A 47 10.89 -10.48 4.18
CA CYS A 47 11.10 -11.91 4.35
C CYS A 47 12.36 -12.30 3.57
N ARG A 48 13.38 -12.82 4.28
CA ARG A 48 14.62 -13.33 3.71
C ARG A 48 14.59 -14.84 3.69
N VAL A 49 14.76 -15.43 2.50
CA VAL A 49 14.79 -16.87 2.29
C VAL A 49 16.16 -17.30 1.79
N GLU A 50 16.81 -18.17 2.55
CA GLU A 50 18.05 -18.83 2.19
C GLU A 50 17.83 -20.32 1.97
N HIS A 51 18.36 -20.82 0.85
CA HIS A 51 18.28 -22.23 0.49
C HIS A 51 19.51 -22.64 -0.29
N SER A 52 19.98 -23.88 -0.15
CA SER A 52 21.19 -24.38 -0.82
C SER A 52 21.09 -24.39 -2.34
N SER A 53 19.87 -24.40 -2.89
CA SER A 53 19.64 -24.30 -4.34
C SER A 53 19.77 -22.87 -4.87
N LEU A 54 19.82 -21.87 -3.99
CA LEU A 54 19.86 -20.46 -4.36
C LEU A 54 21.29 -19.93 -4.19
N GLN A 55 21.81 -19.25 -5.20
CA GLN A 55 23.13 -18.60 -5.13
C GLN A 55 23.13 -17.35 -4.23
N SER A 56 21.99 -16.67 -4.16
CA SER A 56 21.78 -15.47 -3.34
C SER A 56 20.46 -15.58 -2.58
N PRO A 57 20.34 -14.96 -1.39
CA PRO A 57 19.08 -14.94 -0.65
C PRO A 57 17.97 -14.26 -1.46
N ILE A 58 16.76 -14.79 -1.36
CA ILE A 58 15.57 -14.13 -1.87
C ILE A 58 15.06 -13.16 -0.80
N LEU A 59 14.80 -11.91 -1.18
CA LEU A 59 14.27 -10.87 -0.31
C LEU A 59 12.89 -10.46 -0.85
N VAL A 60 11.86 -10.61 -0.03
CA VAL A 60 10.49 -10.20 -0.35
C VAL A 60 10.11 -9.05 0.57
N GLU A 61 10.02 -7.84 0.03
CA GLU A 61 9.58 -6.67 0.79
C GLU A 61 8.06 -6.57 0.86
N TRP A 62 7.57 -6.16 2.03
CA TRP A 62 6.20 -5.79 2.29
C TRP A 62 6.17 -4.46 3.01
N ARG A 63 5.29 -3.55 2.59
CA ARG A 63 5.12 -2.23 3.20
C ARG A 63 3.68 -2.10 3.66
N ALA A 64 3.49 -1.53 4.84
CA ALA A 64 2.16 -1.13 5.31
C ALA A 64 1.67 0.08 4.49
N GLN A 65 1.32 -0.16 3.23
CA GLN A 65 0.93 0.89 2.30
C GLN A 65 -0.57 1.14 2.42
N SER A 66 -0.90 2.36 2.84
CA SER A 66 -2.23 2.96 2.75
C SER A 66 -2.59 3.24 1.29
N GLU A 67 -2.63 2.22 0.43
CA GLU A 67 -2.95 2.40 -1.00
C GLU A 67 -4.33 3.04 -1.22
N SER A 68 -5.21 3.00 -0.22
CA SER A 68 -6.55 3.59 -0.31
C SER A 68 -6.57 5.12 -0.18
N ALA A 69 -5.54 5.76 0.41
CA ALA A 69 -5.60 7.19 0.70
C ALA A 69 -5.20 8.08 -0.49
N GLN A 70 -4.25 7.64 -1.33
CA GLN A 70 -3.72 8.46 -2.43
C GLN A 70 -4.65 8.48 -3.65
N SER A 71 -5.30 7.36 -3.98
CA SER A 71 -6.20 7.28 -5.14
C SER A 71 -7.52 8.03 -4.93
N LYS A 72 -8.00 8.11 -3.68
CA LYS A 72 -9.24 8.81 -3.33
C LYS A 72 -9.13 10.34 -3.37
N MET A 73 -7.94 10.92 -3.12
CA MET A 73 -7.77 12.37 -3.16
C MET A 73 -7.80 12.94 -4.59
N LEU A 74 -7.34 12.18 -5.60
CA LEU A 74 -7.31 12.68 -6.98
C LEU A 74 -8.71 12.92 -7.57
N SER A 75 -9.66 12.04 -7.27
CA SER A 75 -11.05 12.16 -7.75
C SER A 75 -11.80 13.32 -7.07
N GLY A 76 -11.57 13.52 -5.76
CA GLY A 76 -12.19 14.62 -5.02
C GLY A 76 -11.75 16.00 -5.47
N VAL A 77 -10.46 16.18 -5.77
CA VAL A 77 -9.92 17.47 -6.26
C VAL A 77 -10.46 17.81 -7.65
N GLY A 78 -10.58 16.82 -8.55
CA GLY A 78 -11.14 17.02 -9.88
C GLY A 78 -12.59 17.53 -9.86
N GLY A 79 -13.43 16.93 -9.01
CA GLY A 79 -14.83 17.36 -8.85
C GLY A 79 -14.97 18.77 -8.28
N PHE A 80 -14.13 19.14 -7.31
CA PHE A 80 -14.16 20.47 -6.70
C PHE A 80 -13.77 21.58 -7.69
N VAL A 81 -12.73 21.35 -8.48
CA VAL A 81 -12.27 22.33 -9.49
C VAL A 81 -13.34 22.54 -10.57
N LEU A 82 -13.94 21.46 -11.08
CA LEU A 82 -15.04 21.55 -12.04
C LEU A 82 -16.24 22.32 -11.45
N GLY A 83 -16.60 22.05 -10.19
CA GLY A 83 -17.67 22.75 -9.48
C GLY A 83 -17.45 24.26 -9.41
N LEU A 84 -16.23 24.72 -9.07
CA LEU A 84 -15.90 26.15 -9.00
C LEU A 84 -16.00 26.85 -10.37
N ILE A 85 -15.61 26.18 -11.46
CA ILE A 85 -15.71 26.72 -12.82
C ILE A 85 -17.17 26.94 -13.21
N PHE A 86 -18.04 25.94 -12.98
CA PHE A 86 -19.48 26.08 -13.25
C PHE A 86 -20.12 27.19 -12.42
N LEU A 87 -19.74 27.30 -11.14
CA LEU A 87 -20.29 28.31 -10.23
C LEU A 87 -19.87 29.72 -10.65
N GLY A 88 -18.59 29.91 -11.02
CA GLY A 88 -18.07 31.18 -11.53
C GLY A 88 -18.76 31.62 -12.83
N LEU A 89 -18.88 30.71 -13.82
CA LEU A 89 -19.57 30.99 -15.08
C LEU A 89 -21.06 31.31 -14.86
N GLY A 90 -21.74 30.56 -13.98
CA GLY A 90 -23.13 30.81 -13.63
C GLY A 90 -23.36 32.18 -12.99
N LEU A 91 -22.49 32.57 -12.04
CA LEU A 91 -22.56 33.89 -11.42
C LEU A 91 -22.28 35.01 -12.42
N PHE A 92 -21.32 34.84 -13.32
CA PHE A 92 -21.00 35.84 -14.35
C PHE A 92 -22.18 36.08 -15.30
N ILE A 93 -22.82 35.01 -15.79
CA ILE A 93 -24.00 35.11 -16.65
C ILE A 93 -25.17 35.76 -15.91
N ARG A 94 -25.42 35.36 -14.65
CA ARG A 94 -26.49 35.97 -13.82
C ARG A 94 -26.26 37.47 -13.64
N HIS A 95 -25.03 37.87 -13.34
CA HIS A 95 -24.68 39.26 -13.12
C HIS A 95 -24.73 40.10 -14.41
N ARG A 96 -24.50 39.48 -15.58
CA ARG A 96 -24.71 40.08 -16.90
C ARG A 96 -26.19 40.20 -17.27
N SER A 97 -27.00 39.18 -16.97
CA SER A 97 -28.46 39.19 -17.18
C SER A 97 -29.15 40.27 -16.36
N GLN A 98 -28.76 40.44 -15.09
CA GLN A 98 -29.29 41.54 -14.27
C GLN A 98 -28.91 42.93 -14.78
N LYS A 99 -27.77 43.06 -15.49
CA LYS A 99 -27.40 44.31 -16.17
C LYS A 99 -28.15 44.52 -17.50
N GLY A 100 -28.75 43.48 -18.06
CA GLY A 100 -29.58 43.53 -19.28
C GLY A 100 -31.08 43.72 -19.02
N LEU A 101 -31.56 43.43 -17.80
CA LEU A 101 -32.97 43.60 -17.40
C LEU A 101 -33.28 44.99 -16.79
N VAL A 102 -32.26 45.84 -16.61
CA VAL A 102 -32.39 47.22 -16.07
C VAL A 102 -32.16 48.26 -17.18
N ARG A 103 -32.41 47.92 -18.45
CA ARG A 103 -32.41 48.85 -19.57
C ARG A 103 -33.69 48.74 -20.36
#